data_AF-A0A8T5II04-F1
#
_entry.id   AF-A0A8T5II04-F1
#
_cell.length_a   1.000
_cell.length_b   1.000
_cell.length_c   1.000
_cell.angle_alpha   90.00
_cell.angle_beta   90.00
_cell.angle_gamma   90.00
#
_symmetry.space_group_name_H-M   'P 1'
#
loop_
_entity.id
_entity.type
_entity.pdbx_description
1 polymer ?
#
loop_
_entity_poly.entity_id
_entity_poly.type
_entity_poly.pdbx_seq_one_letter_code
_entity_poly.pdbx_strand_id
1 'polypeptide(L)'
;MKIRQGRAKGLFGKKGAEGRVGDVVKYIKQLLKKKKQIKVLEVGTGYGRALLELKKIFGEKIETHGINLEPEWNQNLVRKYALQEKIFDKKEINKNLPKIHILDAGKKLPFKSESFDFIFNPATMQYIPDKILFIEEVNRILTREGIAALELEEVRVEHPLEYQNLFEIWDNGKRIDIIKHFKNFKNIQIKKSTERDWHYIIIEKVKKFNLNLKFIAAIDLEGDLALDWGVRWWGKKSIYRLGK
;
A
#
# COMPACT_ATOMS: atom_id res chain seq x y z
N MET A 1 8.35 -7.20 23.63
CA MET A 1 9.14 -6.75 22.46
C MET A 1 9.12 -5.22 22.42
N LYS A 2 10.24 -4.55 22.11
CA LYS A 2 10.23 -3.09 21.93
C LYS A 2 9.50 -2.77 20.62
N ILE A 3 8.34 -2.14 20.71
CA ILE A 3 7.51 -1.80 19.55
C ILE A 3 8.15 -0.63 18.80
N ARG A 4 8.35 -0.81 17.50
CA ARG A 4 8.74 0.29 16.60
C ARG A 4 7.50 1.13 16.29
N GLN A 5 7.30 2.25 17.00
CA GLN A 5 6.13 3.13 16.88
C GLN A 5 5.82 3.61 15.45
N GLY A 6 6.83 3.68 14.58
CA GLY A 6 6.65 4.01 13.16
C GLY A 6 5.95 2.91 12.34
N ARG A 7 6.11 1.64 12.74
CA ARG A 7 5.56 0.45 12.06
C ARG A 7 4.27 -0.09 12.74
N ALA A 8 3.81 0.60 13.78
CA ALA A 8 2.61 0.27 14.56
C ALA A 8 1.47 1.29 14.34
N LYS A 9 1.39 1.87 13.14
CA LYS A 9 0.31 2.78 12.77
C LYS A 9 -0.96 1.98 12.55
N GLY A 10 -2.05 2.48 13.11
CA GLY A 10 -3.35 1.83 13.03
C GLY A 10 -4.16 2.37 11.86
N LEU A 11 -5.44 2.04 11.89
CA LEU A 11 -6.47 2.55 11.00
C LEU A 11 -6.67 4.06 11.22
N PHE A 12 -6.80 4.46 12.49
CA PHE A 12 -7.29 5.77 12.86
C PHE A 12 -6.22 6.86 12.98
N GLY A 13 -6.68 8.10 12.79
CA GLY A 13 -5.93 9.31 13.07
C GLY A 13 -4.96 9.71 11.96
N LYS A 14 -4.38 10.91 12.13
CA LYS A 14 -3.54 11.60 11.16
C LYS A 14 -2.38 10.77 10.60
N LYS A 15 -1.79 9.91 11.45
CA LYS A 15 -0.65 9.05 11.08
C LYS A 15 -1.06 7.62 10.70
N GLY A 16 -2.34 7.27 10.85
CA GLY A 16 -2.91 5.98 10.50
C GLY A 16 -3.26 5.87 9.01
N ALA A 17 -3.93 4.78 8.64
CA ALA A 17 -4.38 4.57 7.27
C ALA A 17 -5.33 5.69 6.80
N GLU A 18 -6.23 6.17 7.66
CA GLU A 18 -7.21 7.20 7.29
C GLU A 18 -6.60 8.52 6.85
N GLY A 19 -5.54 8.98 7.53
CA GLY A 19 -4.84 10.21 7.14
C GLY A 19 -4.03 10.09 5.85
N ARG A 20 -3.76 8.86 5.39
CA ARG A 20 -2.91 8.56 4.24
C ARG A 20 -3.71 8.23 2.99
N VAL A 21 -4.69 7.35 3.11
CA VAL A 21 -5.48 6.79 1.99
C VAL A 21 -6.99 7.06 2.10
N GLY A 22 -7.40 7.93 3.03
CA GLY A 22 -8.80 8.28 3.26
C GLY A 22 -9.56 7.26 4.10
N ASP A 23 -10.88 7.43 4.20
CA ASP A 23 -11.74 6.67 5.12
C ASP A 23 -11.91 5.19 4.73
N VAL A 24 -10.96 4.36 5.19
CA VAL A 24 -10.95 2.91 4.98
C VAL A 24 -12.21 2.24 5.54
N VAL A 25 -12.71 2.68 6.69
CA VAL A 25 -13.94 2.13 7.31
C VAL A 25 -15.13 2.36 6.40
N LYS A 26 -15.25 3.54 5.79
CA LYS A 26 -16.32 3.89 4.85
C LYS A 26 -16.26 3.05 3.59
N TYR A 27 -15.08 2.82 2.99
CA TYR A 27 -14.97 1.96 1.81
C TYR A 27 -15.42 0.52 2.10
N ILE A 28 -14.99 -0.05 3.22
CA ILE A 28 -15.43 -1.39 3.66
C ILE A 28 -16.94 -1.43 3.90
N LYS A 29 -17.51 -0.43 4.59
CA LYS A 29 -18.97 -0.33 4.80
C LYS A 29 -19.73 -0.27 3.47
N GLN A 30 -19.23 0.44 2.47
CA GLN A 30 -19.85 0.50 1.14
C GLN A 30 -19.85 -0.86 0.44
N LEU A 31 -18.74 -1.59 0.48
CA LEU A 31 -18.65 -2.94 -0.09
C LEU A 31 -19.57 -3.93 0.65
N LEU A 32 -19.67 -3.84 1.98
CA LEU A 32 -20.55 -4.66 2.81
C LEU A 32 -22.05 -4.39 2.61
N LYS A 33 -22.44 -3.30 1.94
CA LYS A 33 -23.84 -3.10 1.50
C LYS A 33 -24.23 -4.07 0.38
N LYS A 34 -23.25 -4.53 -0.39
CA LYS A 34 -23.45 -5.42 -1.55
C LYS A 34 -23.07 -6.87 -1.26
N LYS A 35 -22.17 -7.10 -0.31
CA LYS A 35 -21.63 -8.42 0.03
C LYS A 35 -21.74 -8.70 1.52
N LYS A 36 -22.12 -9.93 1.87
CA LYS A 36 -22.22 -10.36 3.29
C LYS A 36 -20.86 -10.45 3.97
N GLN A 37 -19.83 -10.82 3.20
CA GLN A 37 -18.45 -10.93 3.65
C GLN A 37 -17.53 -10.46 2.52
N ILE A 38 -16.42 -9.80 2.88
CA ILE A 38 -15.43 -9.31 1.91
C ILE A 38 -13.99 -9.67 2.31
N LYS A 39 -13.10 -9.69 1.32
CA LYS A 39 -11.66 -9.89 1.52
C LYS A 39 -10.90 -8.58 1.44
N VAL A 40 -10.11 -8.30 2.49
CA VAL A 40 -9.35 -7.06 2.65
C VAL A 40 -7.85 -7.37 2.67
N LEU A 41 -7.07 -6.65 1.87
CA LEU A 41 -5.62 -6.76 1.81
C LEU A 41 -4.95 -5.45 2.21
N GLU A 42 -4.04 -5.50 3.18
CA GLU A 42 -3.09 -4.41 3.46
C GLU A 42 -1.69 -4.79 2.94
N VAL A 43 -1.07 -3.91 2.17
CA VAL A 43 0.30 -4.10 1.68
C VAL A 43 1.25 -3.29 2.56
N GLY A 44 2.29 -3.92 3.09
CA GLY A 44 3.19 -3.34 4.09
C GLY A 44 2.55 -3.22 5.48
N THR A 45 1.91 -4.30 5.93
CA THR A 45 1.05 -4.29 7.13
C THR A 45 1.82 -4.13 8.44
N GLY A 46 3.14 -4.39 8.45
CA GLY A 46 3.98 -4.29 9.63
C GLY A 46 3.46 -5.19 10.76
N TYR A 47 3.08 -4.58 11.89
CA TYR A 47 2.49 -5.29 13.03
C TYR A 47 1.03 -5.71 12.83
N GLY A 48 0.40 -5.40 11.69
CA GLY A 48 -0.99 -5.76 11.41
C GLY A 48 -2.03 -4.93 12.15
N ARG A 49 -1.65 -3.79 12.74
CA ARG A 49 -2.52 -3.02 13.63
C ARG A 49 -3.81 -2.57 12.92
N ALA A 50 -3.71 -2.00 11.72
CA ALA A 50 -4.89 -1.56 10.98
C ALA A 50 -5.83 -2.74 10.67
N LEU A 51 -5.30 -3.89 10.23
CA LEU A 51 -6.10 -5.10 10.01
C LEU A 51 -6.76 -5.64 11.29
N LEU A 52 -6.05 -5.60 12.43
CA LEU A 52 -6.58 -6.03 13.73
C LEU A 52 -7.71 -5.09 14.20
N GLU A 53 -7.54 -3.78 14.05
CA GLU A 53 -8.58 -2.78 14.35
C GLU A 53 -9.80 -2.97 13.43
N LEU A 54 -9.59 -3.22 12.14
CA LEU A 54 -10.66 -3.59 11.22
C LEU A 54 -11.39 -4.87 11.66
N LYS A 55 -10.67 -5.89 12.13
CA LYS A 55 -11.29 -7.12 12.67
C LYS A 55 -12.12 -6.84 13.92
N LYS A 56 -11.73 -5.91 14.80
CA LYS A 56 -12.59 -5.48 15.93
C LYS A 56 -13.87 -4.80 15.46
N ILE A 57 -13.82 -4.01 14.40
CA ILE A 57 -15.00 -3.26 13.89
C ILE A 57 -15.97 -4.18 13.14
N PHE A 58 -15.44 -5.04 12.27
CA PHE A 58 -16.27 -5.79 11.31
C PHE A 58 -16.39 -7.29 11.63
N GLY A 59 -15.57 -7.81 12.56
CA GLY A 59 -15.63 -9.20 12.99
C GLY A 59 -15.49 -10.18 11.82
N GLU A 60 -16.45 -11.10 11.71
CA GLU A 60 -16.48 -12.13 10.66
C GLU A 60 -16.93 -11.62 9.29
N LYS A 61 -17.44 -10.38 9.20
CA LYS A 61 -17.82 -9.77 7.91
C LYS A 61 -16.61 -9.48 7.01
N ILE A 62 -15.39 -9.54 7.55
CA ILE A 62 -14.17 -9.41 6.77
C ILE A 62 -13.19 -10.56 7.02
N GLU A 63 -12.56 -11.00 5.94
CA GLU A 63 -11.33 -11.78 5.95
C GLU A 63 -10.16 -10.84 5.67
N THR A 64 -9.19 -10.76 6.58
CA THR A 64 -8.07 -9.83 6.49
C THR A 64 -6.77 -10.53 6.10
N HIS A 65 -6.05 -9.92 5.17
CA HIS A 65 -4.77 -10.36 4.66
C HIS A 65 -3.76 -9.22 4.75
N GLY A 66 -2.52 -9.53 5.09
CA GLY A 66 -1.43 -8.57 5.13
C GLY A 66 -0.22 -9.07 4.37
N ILE A 67 0.48 -8.19 3.65
CA ILE A 67 1.78 -8.49 3.03
C ILE A 67 2.86 -7.77 3.81
N ASN A 68 3.94 -8.50 4.10
CA ASN A 68 5.23 -7.94 4.52
C ASN A 68 6.35 -8.49 3.64
N LEU A 69 7.45 -7.77 3.53
CA LEU A 69 8.61 -8.22 2.77
C LEU A 69 9.52 -9.11 3.61
N GLU A 70 9.82 -8.68 4.84
CA GLU A 70 10.84 -9.35 5.66
C GLU A 70 10.24 -10.54 6.47
N PRO A 71 10.87 -11.73 6.46
CA PRO A 71 10.31 -12.95 7.06
C PRO A 71 10.01 -12.88 8.56
N GLU A 72 10.68 -12.02 9.31
CA GLU A 72 10.43 -11.82 10.73
C GLU A 72 9.12 -11.06 10.99
N TRP A 73 8.58 -10.36 9.99
CA TRP A 73 7.30 -9.66 10.04
C TRP A 73 6.14 -10.59 9.70
N ASN A 74 6.09 -11.73 10.40
CA ASN A 74 5.17 -12.82 10.13
C ASN A 74 3.96 -12.86 11.08
N GLN A 75 3.16 -13.90 10.89
CA GLN A 75 1.95 -14.19 11.67
C GLN A 75 2.17 -14.16 13.19
N ASN A 76 3.31 -14.66 13.66
CA ASN A 76 3.62 -14.73 15.09
C ASN A 76 3.94 -13.34 15.66
N LEU A 77 4.58 -12.47 14.87
CA LEU A 77 4.84 -11.09 15.27
C LEU A 77 3.52 -10.34 15.49
N VAL A 78 2.59 -10.44 14.55
CA VAL A 78 1.26 -9.83 14.63
C VAL A 78 0.49 -10.35 15.85
N ARG A 79 0.53 -11.67 16.12
CA ARG A 79 -0.10 -12.26 17.32
C ARG A 79 0.50 -11.68 18.60
N LYS A 80 1.84 -11.65 18.71
CA LYS A 80 2.52 -11.10 19.89
C LYS A 80 2.17 -9.64 20.11
N TYR A 81 2.15 -8.85 19.04
CA TYR A 81 1.76 -7.45 19.08
C TYR A 81 0.32 -7.27 19.57
N ALA A 82 -0.64 -8.00 19.00
CA ALA A 82 -2.04 -7.92 19.37
C ALA A 82 -2.30 -8.22 20.85
N LEU A 83 -1.59 -9.21 21.41
CA LEU A 83 -1.67 -9.57 22.83
C LEU A 83 -0.97 -8.52 23.72
N GLN A 84 0.21 -8.03 23.31
CA GLN A 84 0.98 -7.04 24.07
C GLN A 84 0.21 -5.72 24.19
N GLU A 85 -0.42 -5.28 23.10
CA GLU A 85 -1.23 -4.05 23.04
C GLU A 85 -2.68 -4.25 23.49
N LYS A 86 -3.03 -5.44 23.99
CA LYS A 86 -4.38 -5.80 24.47
C LYS A 86 -5.48 -5.51 23.45
N ILE A 87 -5.18 -5.64 22.16
CA ILE A 87 -6.18 -5.52 21.09
C ILE A 87 -7.13 -6.71 21.15
N PHE A 88 -6.61 -7.91 21.38
CA PHE A 88 -7.38 -9.13 21.61
C PHE A 88 -6.81 -9.88 22.82
N ASP A 89 -7.66 -10.65 23.49
CA ASP A 89 -7.18 -11.59 24.50
C ASP A 89 -6.69 -12.93 23.88
N LYS A 90 -6.18 -13.83 24.72
CA LYS A 90 -5.68 -15.16 24.29
C LYS A 90 -6.78 -16.04 23.68
N LYS A 91 -8.05 -15.87 24.07
CA LYS A 91 -9.19 -16.66 23.59
C LYS A 91 -9.68 -16.16 22.22
N GLU A 92 -9.61 -14.85 21.99
CA GLU A 92 -10.08 -14.20 20.77
C GLU A 92 -9.04 -14.22 19.63
N ILE A 93 -7.74 -14.13 19.96
CA ILE A 93 -6.70 -13.79 18.98
C ILE A 93 -6.64 -14.75 17.80
N ASN A 94 -6.83 -16.05 18.03
CA ASN A 94 -6.72 -17.06 16.97
C ASN A 94 -7.80 -16.89 15.88
N LYS A 95 -8.99 -16.40 16.24
CA LYS A 95 -10.10 -16.18 15.30
C LYS A 95 -10.00 -14.86 14.55
N ASN A 96 -9.24 -13.92 15.09
CA ASN A 96 -9.17 -12.54 14.61
C ASN A 96 -7.85 -12.16 13.94
N LEU A 97 -6.91 -13.09 13.88
CA LEU A 97 -5.60 -12.84 13.33
C LEU A 97 -5.68 -12.71 11.79
N PRO A 98 -5.14 -11.63 11.19
CA PRO A 98 -5.07 -11.53 9.73
C PRO A 98 -4.11 -12.56 9.16
N LYS A 99 -4.35 -13.06 7.94
CA LYS A 99 -3.42 -13.95 7.22
C LYS A 99 -2.23 -13.15 6.71
N ILE A 100 -1.03 -13.46 7.20
CA ILE A 100 0.20 -12.75 6.79
C ILE A 100 0.95 -13.52 5.70
N HIS A 101 1.28 -12.81 4.62
CA HIS A 101 2.03 -13.30 3.48
C HIS A 101 3.39 -12.61 3.43
N ILE A 102 4.47 -13.38 3.35
CA ILE A 102 5.83 -12.85 3.17
C ILE A 102 6.14 -12.82 1.68
N LEU A 103 6.02 -11.66 1.05
CA LEU A 103 6.05 -11.48 -0.40
C LEU A 103 6.67 -10.13 -0.79
N ASP A 104 7.26 -10.08 -1.97
CA ASP A 104 7.73 -8.84 -2.58
C ASP A 104 6.62 -8.22 -3.44
N ALA A 105 6.08 -7.08 -3.00
CA ALA A 105 5.02 -6.36 -3.70
C ALA A 105 5.49 -5.69 -5.00
N GLY A 106 6.80 -5.58 -5.23
CA GLY A 106 7.39 -5.15 -6.50
C GLY A 106 7.47 -6.26 -7.55
N LYS A 107 6.89 -7.43 -7.27
CA LYS A 107 6.80 -8.58 -8.19
C LYS A 107 5.33 -8.97 -8.40
N LYS A 108 5.11 -9.87 -9.37
CA LYS A 108 3.81 -10.49 -9.58
C LYS A 108 3.34 -11.18 -8.30
N LEU A 109 2.17 -10.78 -7.80
CA LEU A 109 1.62 -11.29 -6.56
C LEU A 109 1.03 -12.69 -6.78
N PRO A 110 1.26 -13.66 -5.88
CA PRO A 110 0.78 -15.05 -6.02
C PRO A 110 -0.71 -15.22 -5.70
N PHE A 111 -1.51 -14.18 -5.89
CA PHE A 111 -2.96 -14.23 -5.76
C PHE A 111 -3.61 -14.41 -7.13
N LYS A 112 -4.73 -15.13 -7.15
CA LYS A 112 -5.58 -15.23 -8.34
C LYS A 112 -6.16 -13.85 -8.69
N SER A 113 -6.48 -13.65 -9.95
CA SER A 113 -7.24 -12.45 -10.34
C SER A 113 -8.59 -12.42 -9.63
N GLU A 114 -9.11 -11.22 -9.36
CA GLU A 114 -10.41 -11.04 -8.70
C GLU A 114 -10.52 -11.75 -7.33
N SER A 115 -9.49 -11.63 -6.47
CA SER A 115 -9.42 -12.27 -5.16
C SER A 115 -9.70 -11.36 -3.96
N PHE A 116 -9.62 -10.05 -4.11
CA PHE A 116 -9.81 -9.08 -3.01
C PHE A 116 -10.84 -8.01 -3.35
N ASP A 117 -11.66 -7.64 -2.37
CA ASP A 117 -12.67 -6.61 -2.52
C ASP A 117 -12.15 -5.23 -2.11
N PHE A 118 -11.22 -5.19 -1.16
CA PHE A 118 -10.58 -3.95 -0.74
C PHE A 118 -9.08 -4.13 -0.57
N ILE A 119 -8.29 -3.18 -1.09
CA ILE A 119 -6.83 -3.19 -1.00
C ILE A 119 -6.33 -1.80 -0.59
N PHE A 120 -5.39 -1.72 0.34
CA PHE A 120 -4.78 -0.45 0.74
C PHE A 120 -3.31 -0.61 1.15
N ASN A 121 -2.49 0.45 1.07
CA ASN A 121 -1.03 0.38 1.31
C ASN A 121 -0.44 1.61 2.06
N PRO A 122 -0.91 1.94 3.26
CA PRO A 122 -0.39 3.10 3.96
C PRO A 122 1.12 2.95 4.23
N ALA A 123 1.88 4.00 3.97
CA ALA A 123 3.31 4.17 4.18
C ALA A 123 4.22 3.16 3.45
N THR A 124 3.75 2.56 2.36
CA THR A 124 4.44 1.39 1.76
C THR A 124 4.99 1.64 0.36
N MET A 125 4.37 2.52 -0.44
CA MET A 125 4.73 2.70 -1.85
C MET A 125 6.19 3.06 -2.07
N GLN A 126 6.77 3.87 -1.18
CA GLN A 126 8.19 4.23 -1.23
C GLN A 126 9.14 3.03 -1.24
N TYR A 127 8.78 1.89 -0.66
CA TYR A 127 9.67 0.72 -0.59
C TYR A 127 9.54 -0.21 -1.80
N ILE A 128 8.53 -0.02 -2.65
CA ILE A 128 8.26 -0.89 -3.79
C ILE A 128 9.15 -0.46 -4.97
N PRO A 129 10.00 -1.36 -5.53
CA PRO A 129 10.90 -1.00 -6.62
C PRO A 129 10.15 -0.73 -7.93
N ASP A 130 9.22 -1.62 -8.32
CA ASP A 130 8.34 -1.39 -9.47
C ASP A 130 6.90 -1.09 -9.01
N LYS A 131 6.65 0.20 -8.77
CA LYS A 131 5.37 0.74 -8.30
C LYS A 131 4.26 0.59 -9.34
N ILE A 132 4.58 0.68 -10.62
CA ILE A 132 3.61 0.53 -11.71
C ILE A 132 3.15 -0.92 -11.81
N LEU A 133 4.07 -1.88 -11.81
CA LEU A 133 3.69 -3.31 -11.78
C LEU A 133 2.81 -3.59 -10.57
N PHE A 134 3.15 -3.06 -9.39
CA PHE A 134 2.33 -3.20 -8.19
C PHE A 134 0.90 -2.67 -8.40
N ILE A 135 0.75 -1.46 -8.94
CA ILE A 135 -0.57 -0.86 -9.21
C ILE A 135 -1.38 -1.70 -10.23
N GLU A 136 -0.73 -2.23 -11.26
CA GLU A 136 -1.36 -3.14 -12.23
C GLU A 136 -1.78 -4.47 -11.60
N GLU A 137 -0.95 -5.04 -10.74
CA GLU A 137 -1.24 -6.25 -9.97
C GLU A 137 -2.40 -6.02 -8.99
N VAL A 138 -2.47 -4.87 -8.33
CA VAL A 138 -3.61 -4.46 -7.50
C VAL A 138 -4.89 -4.49 -8.34
N ASN A 139 -4.91 -3.84 -9.51
CA ASN A 139 -6.07 -3.96 -10.39
C ASN A 139 -6.35 -5.42 -10.75
N ARG A 140 -5.34 -6.24 -11.09
CA ARG A 140 -5.54 -7.65 -11.46
C ARG A 140 -6.26 -8.43 -10.36
N ILE A 141 -5.85 -8.27 -9.10
CA ILE A 141 -6.37 -9.04 -7.96
C ILE A 141 -7.62 -8.42 -7.33
N LEU A 142 -7.98 -7.18 -7.66
CA LEU A 142 -9.29 -6.62 -7.30
C LEU A 142 -10.43 -7.39 -7.97
N THR A 143 -11.49 -7.66 -7.21
CA THR A 143 -12.78 -8.14 -7.75
C THR A 143 -13.42 -7.05 -8.61
N ARG A 144 -14.42 -7.43 -9.42
CA ARG A 144 -15.11 -6.49 -10.34
C ARG A 144 -15.73 -5.26 -9.66
N GLU A 145 -16.15 -5.41 -8.41
CA GLU A 145 -16.69 -4.32 -7.60
C GLU A 145 -15.69 -3.84 -6.54
N GLY A 146 -14.47 -4.35 -6.60
CA GLY A 146 -13.44 -4.05 -5.63
C GLY A 146 -12.86 -2.67 -5.82
N ILE A 147 -12.38 -2.11 -4.72
CA ILE A 147 -11.78 -0.78 -4.66
C ILE A 147 -10.39 -0.90 -4.03
N ALA A 148 -9.39 -0.22 -4.58
CA ALA A 148 -8.13 -0.01 -3.88
C ALA A 148 -7.95 1.46 -3.49
N ALA A 149 -7.32 1.72 -2.35
CA ALA A 149 -6.91 3.05 -1.92
C ALA A 149 -5.40 3.03 -1.64
N LEU A 150 -4.61 3.57 -2.57
CA LEU A 150 -3.16 3.44 -2.56
C LEU A 150 -2.47 4.78 -2.33
N GLU A 151 -1.67 4.89 -1.28
CA GLU A 151 -0.77 6.04 -1.10
C GLU A 151 0.31 5.99 -2.18
N LEU A 152 0.58 7.13 -2.82
CA LEU A 152 1.60 7.20 -3.87
C LEU A 152 2.95 7.60 -3.31
N GLU A 153 2.96 8.57 -2.40
CA GLU A 153 4.19 9.09 -1.84
C GLU A 153 5.15 9.61 -2.93
N GLU A 154 4.59 10.25 -3.95
CA GLU A 154 5.29 10.52 -5.19
C GLU A 154 6.39 11.57 -5.09
N VAL A 155 6.37 12.38 -4.02
CA VAL A 155 7.36 13.43 -3.74
C VAL A 155 7.82 13.40 -2.28
N ARG A 156 9.13 13.57 -2.07
CA ARG A 156 9.86 13.68 -0.81
C ARG A 156 10.70 14.95 -0.82
N VAL A 157 10.16 16.05 -0.31
CA VAL A 157 10.81 17.38 -0.37
C VAL A 157 12.11 17.46 0.44
N GLU A 158 12.29 16.54 1.38
CA GLU A 158 13.49 16.39 2.20
C GLU A 158 14.68 15.74 1.45
N HIS A 159 14.46 15.15 0.28
CA HIS A 159 15.53 14.61 -0.56
C HIS A 159 16.16 15.72 -1.43
N PRO A 160 17.39 15.52 -1.95
CA PRO A 160 17.94 16.40 -2.98
C PRO A 160 17.02 16.47 -4.20
N LEU A 161 17.09 17.58 -4.92
CA LEU A 161 16.16 17.92 -6.00
C LEU A 161 16.02 16.79 -7.04
N GLU A 162 17.12 16.12 -7.36
CA GLU A 162 17.21 15.01 -8.31
C GLU A 162 16.45 13.76 -7.83
N TYR A 163 16.26 13.60 -6.52
CA TYR A 163 15.65 12.42 -5.88
C TYR A 163 14.32 12.71 -5.16
N GLN A 164 13.85 13.96 -5.20
CA GLN A 164 12.56 14.32 -4.59
C GLN A 164 11.41 13.52 -5.19
N ASN A 165 11.46 13.22 -6.48
CA ASN A 165 10.39 12.50 -7.15
C ASN A 165 10.65 10.99 -7.14
N LEU A 166 9.78 10.23 -6.49
CA LEU A 166 9.89 8.77 -6.39
C LEU A 166 9.32 8.04 -7.62
N PHE A 167 8.61 8.75 -8.48
CA PHE A 167 8.23 8.33 -9.82
C PHE A 167 8.91 9.23 -10.85
N GLU A 168 9.67 8.61 -11.75
CA GLU A 168 10.26 9.31 -12.88
C GLU A 168 9.85 8.64 -14.19
N ILE A 169 9.05 9.35 -14.99
CA ILE A 169 8.56 8.86 -16.27
C ILE A 169 9.20 9.70 -17.38
N TRP A 170 9.75 9.02 -18.39
CA TRP A 170 10.31 9.65 -19.58
C TRP A 170 9.54 9.28 -20.84
N ASP A 171 9.31 10.27 -21.69
CA ASP A 171 8.81 10.11 -23.05
C ASP A 171 9.61 11.01 -24.00
N ASN A 172 10.34 10.39 -24.93
CA ASN A 172 11.17 11.09 -25.93
C ASN A 172 12.04 12.23 -25.34
N GLY A 173 12.74 11.94 -24.23
CA GLY A 173 13.61 12.90 -23.55
C GLY A 173 12.90 13.95 -22.69
N LYS A 174 11.57 13.90 -22.58
CA LYS A 174 10.77 14.76 -21.71
C LYS A 174 10.27 13.99 -20.50
N ARG A 175 10.35 14.62 -19.33
CA ARG A 175 9.80 14.07 -18.10
C ARG A 175 8.28 14.28 -18.03
N ILE A 176 7.54 13.25 -17.66
CA ILE A 176 6.09 13.27 -17.45
C ILE A 176 5.80 13.22 -15.94
N ASP A 177 4.87 14.08 -15.51
CA ASP A 177 4.32 14.07 -14.16
C ASP A 177 3.37 12.88 -13.95
N ILE A 178 3.54 12.13 -12.86
CA ILE A 178 2.76 10.92 -12.57
C ILE A 178 1.28 11.23 -12.35
N ILE A 179 0.94 12.36 -11.73
CA ILE A 179 -0.44 12.76 -11.46
C ILE A 179 -1.13 13.10 -12.79
N LYS A 180 -0.46 13.83 -13.69
CA LYS A 180 -0.94 14.10 -15.05
C LYS A 180 -1.14 12.81 -15.84
N HIS A 181 -0.23 11.84 -15.71
CA HIS A 181 -0.36 10.54 -16.36
C HIS A 181 -1.60 9.78 -15.87
N PHE A 182 -1.80 9.70 -14.55
CA PHE A 182 -2.95 9.00 -13.95
C PHE A 182 -4.30 9.62 -14.30
N LYS A 183 -4.38 10.92 -14.57
CA LYS A 183 -5.63 11.57 -15.03
C LYS A 183 -6.17 11.01 -16.35
N ASN A 184 -5.35 10.33 -17.14
CA ASN A 184 -5.79 9.70 -18.40
C ASN A 184 -6.60 8.41 -18.17
N PHE A 185 -6.65 7.89 -16.94
CA PHE A 185 -7.30 6.63 -16.61
C PHE A 185 -8.59 6.87 -15.84
N LYS A 186 -9.73 6.61 -16.48
CA LYS A 186 -11.07 6.86 -15.90
C LYS A 186 -11.34 6.11 -14.60
N ASN A 187 -10.67 4.98 -14.38
CA ASN A 187 -10.82 4.16 -13.18
C ASN A 187 -9.90 4.56 -12.03
N ILE A 188 -9.09 5.62 -12.20
CA ILE A 188 -8.21 6.16 -11.17
C ILE A 188 -8.75 7.52 -10.74
N GLN A 189 -9.11 7.64 -9.47
CA GLN A 189 -9.38 8.92 -8.84
C GLN A 189 -8.18 9.33 -8.01
N ILE A 190 -7.70 10.56 -8.19
CA ILE A 190 -6.57 11.11 -7.44
C ILE A 190 -7.10 11.99 -6.31
N LYS A 191 -6.57 11.82 -5.10
CA LYS A 191 -6.93 12.59 -3.91
C LYS A 191 -5.66 13.02 -3.17
N LYS A 192 -5.72 14.13 -2.43
CA LYS A 192 -4.64 14.56 -1.56
C LYS A 192 -4.79 13.90 -0.18
N SER A 193 -3.69 13.40 0.38
CA SER A 193 -3.67 12.95 1.78
C SER A 193 -3.89 14.16 2.71
N THR A 194 -4.52 13.98 3.88
CA THR A 194 -4.93 15.13 4.71
C THR A 194 -3.77 15.78 5.46
N GLU A 195 -2.67 15.05 5.66
CA GLU A 195 -1.55 15.46 6.53
C GLU A 195 -0.19 15.36 5.84
N ARG A 196 -0.19 15.11 4.53
CA ARG A 196 1.01 14.90 3.73
C ARG A 196 0.87 15.64 2.41
N ASP A 197 2.00 16.07 1.87
CA ASP A 197 2.05 16.80 0.59
C ASP A 197 2.10 15.89 -0.64
N TRP A 198 1.69 14.64 -0.47
CA TRP A 198 1.55 13.68 -1.55
C TRP A 198 0.10 13.24 -1.74
N HIS A 199 -0.12 12.53 -2.83
CA HIS A 199 -1.43 12.02 -3.20
C HIS A 199 -1.61 10.56 -2.78
N TYR A 200 -2.87 10.15 -2.77
CA TYR A 200 -3.26 8.75 -2.88
C TYR A 200 -4.23 8.61 -4.03
N ILE A 201 -4.32 7.41 -4.59
CA ILE A 201 -5.24 7.07 -5.64
C ILE A 201 -6.28 6.09 -5.16
N ILE A 202 -7.49 6.22 -5.70
CA ILE A 202 -8.54 5.23 -5.59
C ILE A 202 -8.64 4.55 -6.96
N ILE A 203 -8.57 3.23 -6.96
CA ILE A 203 -8.63 2.43 -8.18
C ILE A 203 -9.86 1.55 -8.14
N GLU A 204 -10.66 1.63 -9.21
CA GLU A 204 -11.71 0.66 -9.50
C GLU A 204 -11.21 -0.36 -10.54
N LYS A 205 -11.73 -1.58 -10.44
CA LYS A 205 -11.35 -2.68 -11.33
C LYS A 205 -11.75 -2.40 -12.78
N VAL A 206 -10.79 -2.50 -13.70
CA VAL A 206 -11.06 -2.57 -15.15
C VAL A 206 -10.38 -3.76 -15.82
N LYS A 207 -10.94 -4.17 -16.97
CA LYS A 207 -10.38 -5.23 -17.82
C LYS A 207 -9.13 -4.70 -18.52
N LYS A 208 -8.10 -5.54 -18.63
CA LYS A 208 -6.84 -5.24 -19.35
C LYS A 208 -6.22 -3.89 -18.93
N PHE A 209 -6.22 -3.62 -17.63
CA PHE A 209 -5.58 -2.42 -17.10
C PHE A 209 -4.08 -2.47 -17.33
N ASN A 210 -3.54 -1.42 -17.94
CA ASN A 210 -2.12 -1.24 -18.19
C ASN A 210 -1.86 0.26 -18.18
N LEU A 211 -0.86 0.70 -17.43
CA LEU A 211 -0.51 2.11 -17.28
C LEU A 211 0.39 2.61 -18.43
N ASN A 212 0.73 1.74 -19.38
CA ASN A 212 1.61 1.99 -20.51
C ASN A 212 2.97 2.58 -20.11
N LEU A 213 3.55 2.06 -19.02
CA LEU A 213 4.86 2.46 -18.52
C LEU A 213 5.75 1.24 -18.42
N LYS A 214 6.87 1.26 -19.16
CA LYS A 214 7.91 0.24 -19.09
C LYS A 214 8.88 0.59 -17.97
N PHE A 215 9.03 -0.30 -17.00
CA PHE A 215 10.05 -0.19 -15.96
C PHE A 215 11.46 -0.23 -16.56
N ILE A 216 12.31 0.71 -16.14
CA ILE A 216 13.70 0.83 -16.58
C ILE A 216 14.65 0.46 -15.43
N ALA A 217 14.47 1.09 -14.27
CA ALA A 217 15.31 0.89 -13.11
C ALA A 217 14.61 1.33 -11.82
N ALA A 218 15.12 0.85 -10.68
CA ALA A 218 14.86 1.43 -9.38
C ALA A 218 16.19 1.81 -8.73
N ILE A 219 16.26 3.00 -8.15
CA ILE A 219 17.42 3.48 -7.37
C ILE A 219 17.06 3.31 -5.90
N ASP A 220 17.91 2.63 -5.14
CA ASP A 220 17.73 2.49 -3.69
C ASP A 220 18.30 3.72 -2.99
N LEU A 221 17.43 4.57 -2.45
CA LEU A 221 17.86 5.83 -1.83
C LEU A 221 18.44 5.60 -0.42
N GLU A 222 18.10 4.47 0.23
CA GLU A 222 18.62 4.10 1.55
C GLU A 222 19.99 3.43 1.47
N GLY A 223 20.25 2.73 0.37
CA GLY A 223 21.53 2.04 0.12
C GLY A 223 22.49 2.89 -0.70
N ASP A 224 22.19 3.02 -2.00
CA ASP A 224 23.12 3.44 -3.04
C ASP A 224 23.65 4.87 -2.87
N LEU A 225 22.96 5.70 -2.08
CA LEU A 225 23.23 7.13 -1.96
C LEU A 225 23.39 7.63 -0.51
N ALA A 226 22.80 6.94 0.47
CA ALA A 226 22.75 7.43 1.86
C ALA A 226 24.10 7.36 2.60
N LEU A 227 24.98 6.43 2.19
CA LEU A 227 26.27 6.22 2.85
C LEU A 227 27.26 7.35 2.55
N ASP A 228 27.23 7.89 1.34
CA ASP A 228 28.19 8.92 0.90
C ASP A 228 27.86 10.31 1.47
N TRP A 229 26.63 10.55 1.89
CA TRP A 229 26.13 11.87 2.30
C TRP A 229 25.87 11.99 3.81
N GLY A 230 26.03 10.91 4.58
CA GLY A 230 25.74 10.91 6.02
C GLY A 230 24.27 11.15 6.38
N VAL A 231 23.36 11.06 5.40
CA VAL A 231 21.92 11.27 5.55
C VAL A 231 21.18 10.05 5.03
N ARG A 232 20.19 9.54 5.79
CA ARG A 232 19.32 8.45 5.33
C ARG A 232 18.13 9.02 4.55
N TRP A 233 18.17 8.90 3.23
CA TRP A 233 17.00 9.09 2.37
C TRP A 233 16.21 7.80 2.33
N TRP A 234 14.89 7.86 2.52
CA TRP A 234 14.07 6.67 2.67
C TRP A 234 13.41 6.29 1.35
N GLY A 235 13.34 4.98 1.08
CA GLY A 235 12.62 4.42 -0.07
C GLY A 235 13.41 4.30 -1.37
N LYS A 236 12.67 4.09 -2.46
CA LYS A 236 13.18 3.76 -3.78
C LYS A 236 12.58 4.69 -4.81
N LYS A 237 13.42 5.23 -5.69
CA LYS A 237 12.97 5.97 -6.87
C LYS A 237 12.81 5.03 -8.05
N SER A 238 11.65 5.05 -8.69
CA SER A 238 11.34 4.17 -9.82
C SER A 238 11.35 4.96 -11.14
N ILE A 239 12.10 4.45 -12.12
CA ILE A 239 12.31 5.07 -13.43
C ILE A 239 11.57 4.25 -14.49
N TYR A 240 10.80 4.97 -15.31
CA TYR A 240 9.92 4.43 -16.33
C TYR A 240 10.12 5.14 -17.67
N ARG A 241 9.81 4.42 -18.74
CA ARG A 241 9.62 4.99 -20.07
C ARG A 241 8.18 4.76 -20.54
N LEU A 242 7.56 5.75 -21.18
CA LEU A 242 6.26 5.56 -21.80
C LEU A 242 6.35 4.43 -22.85
N GLY A 243 5.44 3.46 -22.76
CA GLY A 243 5.31 2.39 -23.74
C GLY A 243 4.79 2.94 -25.06
N LYS A 244 5.27 2.36 -26.17
CA LYS A 244 4.72 2.62 -27.51
C LYS A 244 3.55 1.70 -27.76
#